data_AF-A0A943JPP1-F1
#
_entry.id   AF-A0A943JPP1-F1
#
_cell.length_a   1.000
_cell.length_b   1.000
_cell.length_c   1.000
_cell.angle_alpha   90.00
_cell.angle_beta   90.00
_cell.angle_gamma   90.00
#
_symmetry.space_group_name_H-M   'P 1'
#
loop_
_entity.id
_entity.type
_entity.pdbx_description
1 polymer ?
#
loop_
_entity_poly.entity_id
_entity_poly.type
_entity_poly.pdbx_seq_one_letter_code
_entity_poly.pdbx_strand_id
1 'polypeptide(L)' 'MKLDIATQKVVNYGIIFSSFILLASILTLVYYNFFYLHPLIYNIGILLFQAGTTYFFCFLFGGFAFNKIKEDLN' A
#
# COMPACT_ATOMS: atom_id res chain seq x y z
N MET A 1 21.25 -8.48 11.98
CA MET A 1 21.08 -9.90 11.58
C MET A 1 19.72 -10.04 10.90
N LYS A 2 19.71 -10.43 9.61
CA LYS A 2 18.58 -10.39 8.66
C LYS A 2 17.22 -10.63 9.32
N LEU A 3 16.22 -9.80 8.99
CA LEU A 3 14.80 -10.10 9.24
C LEU A 3 14.55 -11.56 8.86
N ASP A 4 13.69 -12.28 9.60
CA ASP A 4 13.38 -13.65 9.18
C ASP A 4 12.93 -13.61 7.71
N ILE A 5 13.48 -14.48 6.89
CA ILE A 5 13.36 -14.40 5.42
C ILE A 5 11.87 -14.41 5.03
N ALA A 6 11.04 -15.09 5.83
CA ALA A 6 9.60 -15.10 5.67
C ALA A 6 8.96 -13.72 5.94
N THR A 7 9.25 -13.08 7.07
CA THR A 7 8.71 -11.75 7.41
C THR A 7 9.13 -10.69 6.38
N GLN A 8 10.37 -10.76 5.88
CA GLN A 8 10.87 -9.77 4.92
C GLN A 8 10.15 -9.91 3.58
N LYS A 9 9.92 -11.15 3.16
CA LYS A 9 9.13 -11.45 1.97
C LYS A 9 7.71 -10.93 2.13
N VAL A 10 7.03 -11.20 3.25
CA VAL A 10 5.66 -10.73 3.48
C VAL A 10 5.56 -9.21 3.41
N VAL A 11 6.47 -8.49 4.07
CA VAL A 11 6.51 -7.02 4.03
C VAL A 11 6.74 -6.51 2.60
N ASN A 12 7.74 -7.05 1.88
CA ASN A 12 8.03 -6.65 0.51
C ASN A 12 6.88 -6.94 -0.44
N TYR A 13 6.26 -8.13 -0.36
CA TYR A 13 5.08 -8.47 -1.16
C TYR A 13 3.89 -7.58 -0.81
N GLY A 14 3.68 -7.26 0.47
CA GLY A 14 2.64 -6.33 0.92
C GLY A 14 2.83 -4.91 0.36
N ILE A 15 4.07 -4.41 0.34
CA ILE A 15 4.42 -3.11 -0.26
C ILE A 15 4.18 -3.12 -1.77
N ILE A 16 4.60 -4.17 -2.47
CA ILE A 16 4.41 -4.30 -3.93
C ILE A 16 2.90 -4.36 -4.25
N PHE A 17 2.15 -5.19 -3.54
CA PHE A 17 0.71 -5.33 -3.73
C PHE A 17 -0.04 -4.02 -3.47
N SER A 18 0.25 -3.34 -2.36
CA SER A 18 -0.36 -2.05 -2.03
C SER A 18 0.02 -0.96 -3.03
N SER A 19 1.24 -0.98 -3.56
CA SER A 19 1.67 -0.08 -4.65
C SER A 19 0.86 -0.28 -5.94
N PHE A 20 0.54 -1.54 -6.29
CA PHE A 20 -0.33 -1.83 -7.44
C PHE A 20 -1.74 -1.28 -7.25
N ILE A 21 -2.33 -1.45 -6.06
CA ILE A 21 -3.66 -0.89 -5.75
C ILE A 21 -3.63 0.64 -5.83
N LEU A 22 -2.60 1.27 -5.28
CA LEU A 22 -2.37 2.71 -5.36
C LEU A 22 -2.29 3.19 -6.81
N LEU A 23 -1.51 2.50 -7.65
CA LEU A 23 -1.39 2.84 -9.06
C LEU A 23 -2.72 2.70 -9.80
N ALA A 24 -3.47 1.62 -9.55
CA ALA A 24 -4.80 1.41 -10.13
C ALA A 24 -5.79 2.51 -9.70
N SER A 25 -5.73 2.95 -8.44
CA SER A 25 -6.57 4.03 -7.93
C SER A 25 -6.27 5.37 -8.60
N ILE A 26 -4.98 5.70 -8.80
CA ILE A 26 -4.54 6.92 -9.50
C ILE A 26 -5.01 6.88 -10.94
N LEU A 27 -4.81 5.76 -11.65
CA LEU A 27 -5.29 5.59 -13.02
C LEU A 27 -6.81 5.79 -13.12
N THR A 28 -7.57 5.24 -12.17
CA THR A 28 -9.03 5.39 -12.13
C THR A 28 -9.46 6.85 -11.90
N LEU A 29 -8.80 7.56 -10.99
CA LEU A 29 -9.08 8.96 -10.70
C LEU A 29 -8.68 9.89 -11.85
N VAL A 30 -7.53 9.62 -12.48
CA VAL A 30 -7.08 10.35 -13.67
C VAL A 30 -8.07 10.13 -14.82
N TYR A 31 -8.48 8.89 -15.06
CA TYR A 31 -9.47 8.55 -16.08
C TYR A 31 -10.82 9.26 -15.83
N TYR A 32 -11.29 9.29 -14.58
CA TYR A 32 -12.47 10.07 -14.20
C TYR A 32 -12.31 11.56 -14.55
N ASN A 33 -11.16 12.16 -14.24
CA ASN A 33 -10.91 13.58 -14.48
C ASN A 33 -10.93 13.96 -15.97
N PHE A 34 -10.48 13.07 -16.85
CA PHE A 34 -10.47 13.32 -18.30
C PHE A 34 -11.83 13.11 -18.97
N PHE A 35 -12.60 12.11 -18.51
CA PHE A 35 -13.83 11.69 -19.18
C PHE A 35 -15.12 12.13 -18.46
N TYR A 36 -15.03 12.81 -17.32
CA TYR A 36 -16.16 13.26 -16.50
C TYR A 36 -17.24 12.18 -16.34
N LEU A 37 -16.79 11.01 -15.90
CA LEU A 37 -17.62 9.82 -15.74
C LEU A 37 -18.58 9.95 -14.55
N HIS A 38 -19.46 8.96 -14.39
CA HIS A 38 -20.43 8.92 -13.30
C HIS A 38 -19.73 9.04 -11.92
N PRO A 39 -20.30 9.76 -10.93
CA PRO A 39 -19.69 9.98 -9.60
C PRO A 39 -19.36 8.70 -8.81
N LEU A 40 -19.92 7.56 -9.22
CA LEU A 40 -19.57 6.25 -8.66
C LEU A 40 -18.11 5.87 -8.92
N ILE A 41 -17.57 6.21 -10.10
CA ILE A 41 -16.20 5.88 -10.48
C ILE A 41 -15.20 6.69 -9.65
N TYR A 42 -15.55 7.95 -9.36
CA TYR A 42 -14.78 8.77 -8.43
C TYR A 42 -14.74 8.16 -7.03
N ASN A 43 -15.89 7.74 -6.49
CA ASN A 43 -15.97 7.12 -5.16
C ASN A 43 -15.18 5.81 -5.09
N ILE A 44 -15.24 4.98 -6.12
CA ILE A 44 -14.42 3.75 -6.22
C ILE A 44 -12.93 4.11 -6.23
N GLY A 45 -12.52 5.09 -7.05
CA GLY A 45 -11.14 5.56 -7.11
C GLY A 45 -10.62 6.06 -5.76
N ILE A 46 -11.40 6.87 -5.05
CA ILE A 46 -11.06 7.37 -3.71
C ILE A 46 -10.96 6.23 -2.69
N LEU A 47 -11.91 5.30 -2.68
CA LEU A 47 -11.89 4.15 -1.77
C LEU A 47 -10.66 3.26 -2.00
N LEU A 48 -10.32 2.99 -3.27
CA LEU A 48 -9.11 2.24 -3.61
C LEU A 48 -7.84 3.01 -3.19
N PHE A 49 -7.82 4.33 -3.34
CA PHE A 49 -6.69 5.16 -2.93
C PHE A 49 -6.51 5.14 -1.40
N GLN A 50 -7.60 5.29 -0.63
CA GLN A 50 -7.58 5.19 0.83
C GLN A 50 -7.13 3.82 1.31
N ALA A 51 -7.67 2.74 0.73
CA ALA A 51 -7.25 1.38 1.07
C ALA A 51 -5.78 1.14 0.72
N GLY A 52 -5.37 1.50 -0.51
CA GLY A 52 -4.00 1.33 -0.99
C GLY A 52 -2.97 2.07 -0.13
N THR A 53 -3.23 3.34 0.19
CA THR A 53 -2.37 4.13 1.08
C THR A 53 -2.30 3.55 2.49
N THR A 54 -3.44 3.16 3.07
CA THR A 54 -3.48 2.56 4.42
C THR A 54 -2.63 1.29 4.47
N TYR A 55 -2.84 0.36 3.53
CA TYR A 55 -2.05 -0.87 3.48
C TYR A 55 -0.56 -0.60 3.22
N PHE A 56 -0.24 0.32 2.32
CA PHE A 56 1.15 0.68 2.02
C PHE A 56 1.87 1.17 3.26
N PHE A 57 1.29 2.13 4.00
CA PHE A 57 1.88 2.63 5.23
C PHE A 57 1.91 1.57 6.34
N CYS A 58 0.87 0.74 6.47
CA CYS A 58 0.88 -0.36 7.45
C CYS A 58 2.03 -1.34 7.21
N PHE A 59 2.30 -1.73 5.96
CA PHE A 59 3.43 -2.62 5.67
C PHE A 59 4.78 -1.91 5.82
N LEU A 60 4.86 -0.62 5.49
CA LEU A 60 6.10 0.16 5.60
C LEU A 60 6.48 0.41 7.06
N PHE A 61 5.54 0.89 7.88
CA PHE A 61 5.74 1.09 9.32
C PHE A 61 5.83 -0.24 10.07
N GLY A 62 5.01 -1.23 9.70
CA GLY A 62 5.07 -2.57 10.28
C GLY A 62 6.43 -3.23 10.03
N GLY A 63 6.95 -3.11 8.81
CA GLY A 63 8.29 -3.57 8.46
C GLY A 63 9.39 -2.85 9.24
N PHE A 64 9.28 -1.53 9.38
CA PHE A 64 10.23 -0.72 10.15
C PHE A 64 10.22 -1.07 11.65
N ALA A 65 9.03 -1.15 12.26
CA ALA A 65 8.85 -1.49 13.67
C ALA A 65 9.35 -2.90 13.99
N PHE A 66 9.06 -3.88 13.12
CA PHE A 66 9.60 -5.23 13.27
C PHE A 66 11.13 -5.26 13.24
N ASN A 67 11.73 -4.47 12.35
CA ASN A 67 13.18 -4.39 12.28
C ASN A 67 13.78 -3.75 13.54
N LYS A 68 13.16 -2.69 14.07
CA LYS A 68 13.60 -2.00 15.28
C LYS A 68 13.45 -2.84 16.56
N ILE A 69 12.31 -3.50 16.76
CA ILE A 69 12.09 -4.41 17.90
C ILE A 69 13.14 -5.53 17.92
N LYS A 70 13.52 -6.02 16.73
CA LYS A 70 14.56 -7.05 16.60
C LYS A 70 15.97 -6.51 16.90
N GLU A 71 16.24 -5.24 16.61
CA GLU A 71 17.50 -4.58 16.99
C GLU A 71 17.60 -4.39 18.50
N ASP A 72 16.50 -4.02 19.18
CA ASP A 72 16.48 -3.78 20.63
C ASP A 72 16.49 -5.07 21.47
N LEU A 73 16.11 -6.23 20.90
CA LEU A 73 16.08 -7.54 21.56
C LEU A 73 17.41 -8.31 21.51
N ASN A 74 18.42 -7.79 20.81
CA ASN A 74 19.76 -8.36 20.64
C ASN A 74 20.81 -7.52 21.36
#